data_AF-A0A9D3TBS0-F1
#
_entry.id   AF-A0A9D3TBS0-F1
#
_cell.length_a   1.000
_cell.length_b   1.000
_cell.length_c   1.000
_cell.angle_alpha   90.00
_cell.angle_beta   90.00
_cell.angle_gamma   90.00
#
_symmetry.space_group_name_H-M   'P 1'
#
loop_
_entity.id
_entity.type
_entity.pdbx_description
1 polymer ?
#
loop_
_entity_poly.entity_id
_entity_poly.type
_entity_poly.pdbx_seq_one_letter_code
_entity_poly.pdbx_strand_id
1 'polypeptide(L)'
;MSTMASDDVICRETASDQECWEAFLVAMEQCACCGYSVFSALLLAMIKLSVNPSPTVQNYAVRISSRCLAQLSHPSGDIITRSSGLLSMLLPQSSDAVQDAVEGGVVKRMLKLLKGAGQTTTRYCIKTLAVCTATCQQAREQLVKLDKRLHTLLRLLAAGEQVSVGNAALCVGHCLTVGGTATSLLGTDVVRLLLRHAAGDGERAAVRENAAITLGKLCTVEPRHVVKLRELHGLEILHSCMKLSDLKQGTKDLKNKVKT
;
A
#
# COMPACT_ATOMS: atom_id res chain seq x y z
N MET A 1 -5.47 5.33 32.26
CA MET A 1 -6.47 4.40 31.71
C MET A 1 -5.74 3.35 30.89
N SER A 2 -5.58 2.15 31.45
CA SER A 2 -5.09 0.98 30.73
C SER A 2 -6.21 0.51 29.79
N THR A 3 -6.05 0.70 28.49
CA THR A 3 -6.98 0.15 27.50
C THR A 3 -6.67 -1.32 27.25
N MET A 4 -7.68 -2.20 27.22
CA MET A 4 -7.53 -3.61 26.80
C MET A 4 -6.79 -3.78 25.46
N ALA A 5 -6.82 -2.75 24.62
CA ALA A 5 -6.09 -2.63 23.36
C ALA A 5 -4.58 -2.31 23.48
N SER A 6 -3.97 -2.58 24.64
CA SER A 6 -2.52 -2.45 24.89
C SER A 6 -1.86 -3.80 25.22
N ASP A 7 -2.64 -4.86 25.40
CA ASP A 7 -2.16 -6.21 25.69
C ASP A 7 -2.26 -7.07 24.41
N ASP A 8 -1.13 -7.58 23.95
CA ASP A 8 -1.03 -8.36 22.70
C ASP A 8 -1.76 -9.70 22.78
N VAL A 9 -1.88 -10.30 23.97
CA VAL A 9 -2.60 -11.57 24.17
C VAL A 9 -4.10 -11.30 24.02
N ILE A 10 -4.61 -10.29 24.74
CA ILE A 10 -6.02 -9.89 24.67
C ILE A 10 -6.40 -9.46 23.24
N CYS A 11 -5.53 -8.71 22.56
CA CYS A 11 -5.77 -8.29 21.18
C CYS A 11 -5.86 -9.49 20.22
N ARG A 12 -5.07 -10.55 20.44
CA ARG A 12 -5.09 -11.75 19.60
C ARG A 12 -6.33 -12.61 19.83
N GLU A 13 -6.73 -12.78 21.10
CA GLU A 13 -7.96 -13.48 21.45
C GLU A 13 -9.17 -12.74 20.88
N THR A 14 -9.24 -11.43 21.09
CA THR A 14 -10.31 -10.58 20.58
C THR A 14 -10.34 -10.56 19.04
N ALA A 15 -9.19 -10.54 18.37
CA ALA A 15 -9.14 -10.62 16.90
C ALA A 15 -9.62 -11.97 16.36
N SER A 16 -9.66 -13.02 17.18
CA SER A 16 -10.15 -14.35 16.82
C SER A 16 -11.63 -14.56 17.16
N ASP A 17 -12.23 -13.68 17.96
CA ASP A 17 -13.62 -13.74 18.41
C ASP A 17 -14.60 -13.23 17.33
N GLN A 18 -15.44 -14.13 16.82
CA GLN A 18 -16.44 -13.84 15.80
C GLN A 18 -17.55 -12.91 16.30
N GLU A 19 -18.02 -13.07 17.54
CA GLU A 19 -19.09 -12.25 18.10
C GLU A 19 -18.66 -10.79 18.23
N CYS A 20 -17.39 -10.58 18.59
CA CYS A 20 -16.77 -9.26 18.66
C CYS A 20 -16.80 -8.52 17.32
N TRP A 21 -16.41 -9.20 16.22
CA TRP A 21 -16.43 -8.58 14.89
C TRP A 21 -17.83 -8.31 14.36
N GLU A 22 -18.80 -9.19 14.65
CA GLU A 22 -20.20 -8.94 14.30
C GLU A 22 -20.73 -7.71 15.07
N ALA A 23 -20.43 -7.62 16.37
CA ALA A 23 -20.80 -6.46 17.18
C ALA A 23 -20.15 -5.16 16.66
N PHE A 24 -18.89 -5.21 16.21
CA PHE A 24 -18.25 -4.05 15.58
C PHE A 24 -18.94 -3.63 14.28
N LEU A 25 -19.36 -4.57 13.43
CA LEU A 25 -20.09 -4.24 12.22
C LEU A 25 -21.44 -3.57 12.51
N VAL A 26 -22.20 -4.13 13.45
CA VAL A 26 -23.46 -3.52 13.92
C VAL A 26 -23.20 -2.13 14.48
N ALA A 27 -22.15 -1.98 15.29
CA ALA A 27 -21.76 -0.68 15.84
C ALA A 27 -21.34 0.30 14.74
N MET A 28 -20.63 -0.11 13.69
CA MET A 28 -20.27 0.77 12.57
C MET A 28 -21.51 1.33 11.86
N GLU A 29 -22.59 0.55 11.76
CA GLU A 29 -23.85 0.98 11.15
C GLU A 29 -24.61 1.95 12.05
N GLN A 30 -24.66 1.66 13.35
CA GLN A 30 -25.35 2.50 14.33
C GLN A 30 -24.56 3.79 14.65
N CYS A 31 -23.23 3.74 14.55
CA CYS A 31 -22.34 4.88 14.77
C CYS A 31 -22.38 5.93 13.67
N ALA A 32 -23.06 5.67 12.55
CA ALA A 32 -23.42 6.74 11.62
C ALA A 32 -24.35 7.78 12.29
N CYS A 33 -25.05 7.41 13.37
CA CYS A 33 -26.03 8.23 14.07
C CYS A 33 -25.57 8.72 15.47
N CYS A 34 -24.58 8.06 16.09
CA CYS A 34 -24.05 8.46 17.41
C CYS A 34 -22.66 9.10 17.27
N GLY A 35 -22.38 10.12 18.09
CA GLY A 35 -21.36 11.16 17.82
C GLY A 35 -19.98 10.70 17.33
N TYR A 36 -19.34 11.57 16.55
CA TYR A 36 -18.08 11.33 15.82
C TYR A 36 -16.94 10.69 16.64
N SER A 37 -16.88 10.93 17.95
CA SER A 37 -15.84 10.38 18.83
C SER A 37 -15.95 8.87 19.04
N VAL A 38 -17.17 8.33 19.10
CA VAL A 38 -17.40 6.89 19.32
C VAL A 38 -17.02 6.11 18.07
N PHE A 39 -17.48 6.56 16.90
CA PHE A 39 -17.14 5.93 15.63
C PHE A 39 -15.63 5.94 15.37
N SER A 40 -15.01 7.08 15.64
CA SER A 40 -13.56 7.26 15.56
C SER A 40 -12.81 6.26 16.46
N ALA A 41 -13.23 6.11 17.73
CA ALA A 41 -12.64 5.15 18.66
C ALA A 41 -12.80 3.69 18.20
N LEU A 42 -14.00 3.34 17.69
CA LEU A 42 -14.29 2.02 17.13
C LEU A 42 -13.34 1.67 15.97
N LEU A 43 -13.19 2.56 14.99
CA LEU A 43 -12.28 2.33 13.86
C LEU A 43 -10.84 2.11 14.33
N LEU A 44 -10.39 2.86 15.34
CA LEU A 44 -9.04 2.70 15.89
C LEU A 44 -8.85 1.35 16.60
N ALA A 45 -9.85 0.90 17.35
CA ALA A 45 -9.83 -0.43 17.97
C ALA A 45 -9.74 -1.53 16.90
N MET A 46 -10.55 -1.43 15.85
CA MET A 46 -10.52 -2.39 14.72
C MET A 46 -9.17 -2.39 14.01
N ILE A 47 -8.54 -1.23 13.78
CA ILE A 47 -7.18 -1.15 13.19
C ILE A 47 -6.18 -1.95 14.03
N LYS A 48 -6.20 -1.79 15.36
CA LYS A 48 -5.28 -2.49 16.26
C LYS A 48 -5.50 -4.00 16.21
N LEU A 49 -6.75 -4.46 16.24
CA LEU A 49 -7.08 -5.88 16.18
C LEU A 49 -6.68 -6.50 14.83
N SER A 50 -6.88 -5.77 13.73
CA SER A 50 -6.48 -6.20 12.38
C SER A 50 -4.96 -6.26 12.15
N VAL A 51 -4.13 -5.85 13.10
CA VAL A 51 -2.67 -6.07 13.04
C VAL A 51 -2.34 -7.56 13.10
N ASN A 52 -3.13 -8.33 13.84
CA ASN A 52 -2.95 -9.78 13.99
C ASN A 52 -3.80 -10.51 12.95
N PRO A 53 -3.20 -11.14 11.92
CA PRO A 53 -3.97 -11.88 10.94
C PRO A 53 -4.64 -13.09 11.60
N SER A 54 -5.93 -13.27 11.35
CA SER A 54 -6.70 -14.44 11.80
C SER A 54 -7.72 -14.83 10.74
N PRO A 55 -8.14 -16.12 10.68
CA PRO A 55 -9.24 -16.53 9.81
C PRO A 55 -10.50 -15.71 10.04
N THR A 56 -10.78 -15.34 11.29
CA THR A 56 -11.91 -14.48 11.66
C THR A 56 -11.81 -13.11 10.99
N VAL A 57 -10.66 -12.42 11.10
CA VAL A 57 -10.44 -11.12 10.44
C VAL A 57 -10.62 -11.22 8.92
N GLN A 58 -10.14 -12.30 8.31
CA GLN A 58 -10.30 -12.54 6.86
C GLN A 58 -11.77 -12.69 6.45
N ASN A 59 -12.56 -13.45 7.22
CA ASN A 59 -14.00 -13.65 6.97
C ASN A 59 -14.78 -12.33 6.99
N TYR A 60 -14.37 -11.38 7.83
CA TYR A 60 -15.01 -10.07 7.95
C TYR A 60 -14.43 -8.99 7.03
N ALA A 61 -13.29 -9.26 6.38
CA ALA A 61 -12.53 -8.26 5.63
C ALA A 61 -13.37 -7.59 4.53
N VAL A 62 -14.18 -8.35 3.78
CA VAL A 62 -15.06 -7.81 2.72
C VAL A 62 -16.08 -6.83 3.30
N ARG A 63 -16.88 -7.28 4.27
CA ARG A 63 -17.95 -6.47 4.90
C ARG A 63 -17.39 -5.18 5.49
N ILE A 64 -16.30 -5.26 6.25
CA ILE A 64 -15.69 -4.09 6.89
C ILE A 64 -15.05 -3.15 5.86
N SER A 65 -14.38 -3.70 4.83
CA SER A 65 -13.75 -2.88 3.78
C SER A 65 -14.80 -2.09 2.99
N SER A 66 -15.93 -2.72 2.64
CA SER A 66 -17.07 -2.04 2.00
C SER A 66 -17.61 -0.89 2.85
N ARG A 67 -17.76 -1.09 4.17
CA ARG A 67 -18.17 -0.02 5.09
C ARG A 67 -17.14 1.10 5.17
N CYS A 68 -15.86 0.78 5.28
CA CYS A 68 -14.79 1.80 5.29
C CYS A 68 -14.74 2.59 3.99
N LEU A 69 -15.01 1.95 2.86
CA LEU A 69 -15.01 2.59 1.55
C LEU A 69 -16.09 3.67 1.43
N ALA A 70 -17.27 3.43 2.01
CA ALA A 70 -18.34 4.42 2.09
C ALA A 70 -17.93 5.66 2.91
N GLN A 71 -17.05 5.49 3.91
CA GLN A 71 -16.60 6.58 4.79
C GLN A 71 -15.47 7.43 4.21
N LEU A 72 -14.87 7.06 3.08
CA LEU A 72 -13.77 7.85 2.47
C LEU A 72 -14.20 9.22 1.92
N SER A 73 -15.51 9.53 1.95
CA SER A 73 -16.06 10.84 1.60
C SER A 73 -16.68 11.56 2.81
N HIS A 74 -16.41 11.07 4.03
CA HIS A 74 -16.97 11.61 5.26
C HIS A 74 -16.41 13.02 5.56
N PRO A 75 -17.20 13.97 6.11
CA PRO A 75 -16.73 15.34 6.38
C PRO A 75 -15.54 15.42 7.35
N SER A 76 -15.48 14.51 8.32
CA SER A 76 -14.36 14.40 9.26
C SER A 76 -13.13 13.73 8.64
N GLY A 77 -12.02 14.46 8.57
CA GLY A 77 -10.73 13.94 8.10
C GLY A 77 -10.13 12.84 9.01
N ASP A 78 -10.48 12.81 10.30
CA ASP A 78 -10.06 11.75 11.21
C ASP A 78 -10.75 10.42 10.85
N ILE A 79 -12.05 10.45 10.55
CA ILE A 79 -12.79 9.26 10.08
C ILE A 79 -12.22 8.78 8.76
N ILE A 80 -11.97 9.67 7.79
CA ILE A 80 -11.30 9.30 6.53
C ILE A 80 -9.97 8.60 6.82
N THR A 81 -9.14 9.19 7.70
CA THR A 81 -7.82 8.65 8.01
C THR A 81 -7.89 7.27 8.65
N ARG A 82 -8.80 7.05 9.59
CA ARG A 82 -8.98 5.76 10.25
C ARG A 82 -9.59 4.71 9.33
N SER A 83 -10.57 5.07 8.51
CA SER A 83 -11.12 4.17 7.49
C SER A 83 -10.06 3.78 6.44
N SER A 84 -9.23 4.72 5.99
CA SER A 84 -8.06 4.39 5.15
C SER A 84 -7.08 3.48 5.88
N GLY A 85 -6.83 3.74 7.18
CA GLY A 85 -5.98 2.90 8.03
C GLY A 85 -6.46 1.46 8.09
N LEU A 86 -7.75 1.26 8.38
CA LEU A 86 -8.36 -0.06 8.48
C LEU A 86 -8.33 -0.81 7.14
N LEU A 87 -8.64 -0.14 6.02
CA LEU A 87 -8.47 -0.70 4.68
C LEU A 87 -7.02 -1.16 4.43
N SER A 88 -6.03 -0.38 4.85
CA SER A 88 -4.62 -0.72 4.68
C SER A 88 -4.15 -1.94 5.51
N MET A 89 -4.97 -2.38 6.47
CA MET A 89 -4.72 -3.55 7.31
C MET A 89 -5.52 -4.77 6.86
N LEU A 90 -6.77 -4.59 6.42
CA LEU A 90 -7.67 -5.68 6.03
C LEU A 90 -7.40 -6.21 4.62
N LEU A 91 -7.20 -5.32 3.65
CA LEU A 91 -7.05 -5.71 2.24
C LEU A 91 -5.87 -6.68 1.99
N PRO A 92 -4.70 -6.55 2.64
CA PRO A 92 -3.63 -7.55 2.50
C PRO A 92 -4.03 -8.97 2.92
N GLN A 93 -5.10 -9.13 3.70
CA GLN A 93 -5.49 -10.40 4.30
C GLN A 93 -6.54 -11.16 3.49
N SER A 94 -7.19 -10.51 2.50
CA SER A 94 -8.27 -11.13 1.71
C SER A 94 -8.25 -10.64 0.27
N SER A 95 -8.05 -11.55 -0.68
CA SER A 95 -8.14 -11.26 -2.11
C SER A 95 -9.54 -10.80 -2.51
N ASP A 96 -10.57 -11.39 -1.89
CA ASP A 96 -11.97 -11.06 -2.16
C ASP A 96 -12.28 -9.64 -1.71
N ALA A 97 -11.74 -9.23 -0.56
CA ALA A 97 -11.85 -7.85 -0.08
C ALA A 97 -11.12 -6.87 -1.01
N VAL A 98 -9.98 -7.25 -1.60
CA VAL A 98 -9.31 -6.44 -2.63
C VAL A 98 -10.20 -6.28 -3.86
N GLN A 99 -10.77 -7.37 -4.35
CA GLN A 99 -11.61 -7.35 -5.55
C GLN A 99 -12.86 -6.47 -5.33
N ASP A 100 -13.60 -6.69 -4.24
CA ASP A 100 -14.76 -5.90 -3.86
C ASP A 100 -14.42 -4.41 -3.68
N ALA A 101 -13.30 -4.09 -3.03
CA ALA A 101 -12.86 -2.71 -2.86
C ALA A 101 -12.52 -2.03 -4.20
N VAL A 102 -11.89 -2.75 -5.13
CA VAL A 102 -11.55 -2.23 -6.47
C VAL A 102 -12.79 -1.98 -7.32
N GLU A 103 -13.75 -2.90 -7.30
CA GLU A 103 -15.06 -2.74 -7.93
C GLU A 103 -15.84 -1.57 -7.31
N GLY A 104 -15.78 -1.45 -5.99
CA GLY A 104 -16.35 -0.34 -5.24
C GLY A 104 -15.67 1.00 -5.50
N GLY A 105 -14.53 1.06 -6.21
CA GLY A 105 -13.85 2.29 -6.62
C GLY A 105 -12.80 2.82 -5.65
N VAL A 106 -12.17 1.96 -4.85
CA VAL A 106 -11.11 2.34 -3.89
C VAL A 106 -9.96 3.08 -4.57
N VAL A 107 -9.56 2.68 -5.79
CA VAL A 107 -8.42 3.29 -6.50
C VAL A 107 -8.64 4.78 -6.73
N LYS A 108 -9.82 5.16 -7.24
CA LYS A 108 -10.18 6.56 -7.49
C LYS A 108 -10.19 7.38 -6.20
N ARG A 109 -10.74 6.82 -5.11
CA ARG A 109 -10.82 7.51 -3.82
C ARG A 109 -9.43 7.71 -3.20
N MET A 110 -8.58 6.70 -3.21
CA MET A 110 -7.21 6.81 -2.70
C MET A 110 -6.38 7.82 -3.50
N LEU A 111 -6.45 7.81 -4.83
CA LEU A 111 -5.78 8.81 -5.66
C LEU A 111 -6.26 10.24 -5.37
N LYS A 112 -7.55 10.43 -5.10
CA LYS A 112 -8.09 11.75 -4.70
C LYS A 112 -7.52 12.19 -3.35
N LEU A 113 -7.49 11.32 -2.35
CA LEU A 113 -6.95 11.63 -1.02
C LEU A 113 -5.46 11.95 -1.06
N LEU A 114 -4.68 11.20 -1.85
CA LEU A 114 -3.24 11.44 -2.02
C LEU A 114 -2.90 12.84 -2.56
N LYS A 115 -3.86 13.59 -3.13
CA LYS A 115 -3.62 14.95 -3.64
C LYS A 115 -3.56 16.04 -2.56
N GLY A 116 -4.09 15.81 -1.36
CA GLY A 116 -4.15 16.84 -0.33
C GLY A 116 -4.27 16.35 1.10
N ALA A 117 -4.14 15.04 1.36
CA ALA A 117 -4.24 14.50 2.71
C ALA A 117 -2.94 14.67 3.52
N GLY A 118 -3.05 14.59 4.84
CA GLY A 118 -1.89 14.59 5.74
C GLY A 118 -1.00 13.36 5.60
N GLN A 119 0.14 13.36 6.27
CA GLN A 119 1.16 12.29 6.18
C GLN A 119 0.60 10.91 6.53
N THR A 120 -0.13 10.79 7.64
CA THR A 120 -0.72 9.52 8.10
C THR A 120 -1.71 8.95 7.09
N THR A 121 -2.65 9.77 6.62
CA THR A 121 -3.62 9.38 5.59
C THR A 121 -2.92 8.98 4.30
N THR A 122 -1.88 9.73 3.89
CA THR A 122 -1.07 9.42 2.72
C THR A 122 -0.43 8.05 2.82
N ARG A 123 0.16 7.72 3.98
CA ARG A 123 0.77 6.40 4.26
C ARG A 123 -0.24 5.27 4.09
N TYR A 124 -1.45 5.42 4.62
CA TYR A 124 -2.49 4.41 4.48
C TYR A 124 -2.99 4.28 3.04
N CYS A 125 -3.26 5.40 2.37
CA CYS A 125 -3.76 5.41 0.99
C CYS A 125 -2.78 4.73 0.03
N ILE A 126 -1.48 5.03 0.13
CA ILE A 126 -0.49 4.44 -0.77
C ILE A 126 -0.23 2.97 -0.45
N LYS A 127 -0.30 2.56 0.83
CA LYS A 127 -0.26 1.14 1.21
C LYS A 127 -1.45 0.38 0.62
N THR A 128 -2.66 0.93 0.72
CA THR A 128 -3.85 0.33 0.08
C THR A 128 -3.69 0.21 -1.43
N LEU A 129 -3.22 1.26 -2.12
CA LEU A 129 -2.97 1.18 -3.57
C LEU A 129 -1.91 0.14 -3.92
N ALA A 130 -0.83 0.02 -3.13
CA ALA A 130 0.22 -0.96 -3.38
C ALA A 130 -0.33 -2.39 -3.30
N VAL A 131 -1.21 -2.67 -2.33
CA VAL A 131 -1.89 -3.96 -2.17
C VAL A 131 -2.83 -4.23 -3.35
N CYS A 132 -3.73 -3.29 -3.67
CA CYS A 132 -4.68 -3.47 -4.77
C CYS A 132 -3.97 -3.68 -6.11
N THR A 133 -2.92 -2.90 -6.40
CA THR A 133 -2.16 -3.03 -7.64
C THR A 133 -1.26 -4.26 -7.66
N ALA A 134 -0.87 -4.81 -6.51
CA ALA A 134 -0.10 -6.05 -6.48
C ALA A 134 -0.92 -7.23 -7.02
N THR A 135 -2.18 -7.35 -6.59
CA THR A 135 -2.99 -8.57 -6.80
C THR A 135 -4.11 -8.41 -7.83
N CYS A 136 -4.56 -7.18 -8.13
CA CYS A 136 -5.70 -6.95 -9.02
C CYS A 136 -5.29 -6.19 -10.30
N GLN A 137 -5.48 -6.84 -11.45
CA GLN A 137 -5.21 -6.24 -12.77
C GLN A 137 -6.11 -5.01 -13.02
N GLN A 138 -7.39 -5.10 -12.69
CA GLN A 138 -8.35 -3.99 -12.80
C GLN A 138 -7.89 -2.77 -12.00
N ALA A 139 -7.27 -2.95 -10.84
CA ALA A 139 -6.74 -1.84 -10.04
C ALA A 139 -5.61 -1.09 -10.77
N ARG A 140 -4.72 -1.82 -11.44
CA ARG A 140 -3.61 -1.23 -12.24
C ARG A 140 -4.17 -0.43 -13.40
N GLU A 141 -5.14 -1.00 -14.12
CA GLU A 141 -5.79 -0.35 -15.27
C GLU A 141 -6.56 0.89 -14.85
N GLN A 142 -7.33 0.83 -13.75
CA GLN A 142 -8.00 2.00 -13.18
C GLN A 142 -7.01 3.09 -12.79
N LEU A 143 -5.90 2.74 -12.14
CA LEU A 143 -4.88 3.70 -11.71
C LEU A 143 -4.27 4.42 -12.92
N VAL A 144 -3.81 3.67 -13.93
CA VAL A 144 -3.23 4.23 -15.15
C VAL A 144 -4.25 5.05 -15.94
N LYS A 145 -5.52 4.63 -15.98
CA LYS A 145 -6.59 5.41 -16.62
C LYS A 145 -6.82 6.76 -15.93
N LEU A 146 -6.75 6.79 -14.60
CA LEU A 146 -6.98 8.01 -13.80
C LEU A 146 -5.75 8.92 -13.72
N ASP A 147 -4.53 8.37 -13.85
CA ASP A 147 -3.27 9.11 -13.81
C ASP A 147 -2.26 8.52 -14.81
N LYS A 148 -2.44 8.85 -16.09
CA LYS A 148 -1.71 8.24 -17.23
C LYS A 148 -0.19 8.30 -17.13
N ARG A 149 0.38 9.34 -16.52
CA ARG A 149 1.85 9.47 -16.30
C ARG A 149 2.24 9.29 -14.84
N LEU A 150 1.34 8.73 -14.03
CA LEU A 150 1.57 8.40 -12.61
C LEU A 150 2.07 9.59 -11.77
N HIS A 151 1.63 10.82 -12.08
CA HIS A 151 2.11 12.05 -11.42
C HIS A 151 1.97 11.99 -9.91
N THR A 152 0.87 11.40 -9.42
CA THR A 152 0.61 11.22 -7.99
C THR A 152 1.68 10.36 -7.34
N LEU A 153 2.08 9.25 -7.99
CA LEU A 153 3.13 8.35 -7.50
C LEU A 153 4.51 8.99 -7.62
N LEU A 154 4.80 9.68 -8.74
CA LEU A 154 6.07 10.37 -8.94
C LEU A 154 6.28 11.49 -7.91
N ARG A 155 5.23 12.23 -7.54
CA ARG A 155 5.28 13.21 -6.45
C ARG A 155 5.62 12.56 -5.11
N LEU A 156 5.04 11.39 -4.81
CA LEU A 156 5.39 10.64 -3.61
C LEU A 156 6.83 10.12 -3.65
N LEU A 157 7.34 9.72 -4.81
CA LEU A 157 8.77 9.40 -4.96
C LEU A 157 9.64 10.64 -4.75
N ALA A 158 9.21 11.82 -5.17
CA ALA A 158 10.01 13.04 -5.03
C ALA A 158 10.08 13.56 -3.58
N ALA A 159 8.98 13.50 -2.83
CA ALA A 159 8.84 14.19 -1.55
C ALA A 159 8.16 13.38 -0.44
N GLY A 160 7.91 12.08 -0.65
CA GLY A 160 7.27 11.22 0.34
C GLY A 160 8.19 10.76 1.45
N GLU A 161 7.60 10.34 2.58
CA GLU A 161 8.31 9.61 3.63
C GLU A 161 8.71 8.21 3.17
N GLN A 162 9.69 7.60 3.84
CA GLN A 162 10.26 6.30 3.48
C GLN A 162 9.19 5.22 3.16
N VAL A 163 8.18 5.05 4.04
CA VAL A 163 7.10 4.08 3.83
C VAL A 163 6.28 4.41 2.57
N SER A 164 5.99 5.69 2.35
CA SER A 164 5.20 6.14 1.20
C SER A 164 5.98 6.01 -0.11
N VAL A 165 7.28 6.32 -0.10
CA VAL A 165 8.17 6.15 -1.26
C VAL A 165 8.25 4.68 -1.66
N GLY A 166 8.49 3.78 -0.71
CA GLY A 166 8.59 2.34 -0.99
C GLY A 166 7.31 1.77 -1.63
N ASN A 167 6.14 2.14 -1.11
CA ASN A 167 4.85 1.72 -1.67
C ASN A 167 4.55 2.40 -3.01
N ALA A 168 4.95 3.66 -3.21
CA ALA A 168 4.81 4.34 -4.50
C ALA A 168 5.67 3.66 -5.58
N ALA A 169 6.91 3.26 -5.26
CA ALA A 169 7.76 2.51 -6.16
C ALA A 169 7.10 1.18 -6.57
N LEU A 170 6.57 0.42 -5.61
CA LEU A 170 5.81 -0.81 -5.90
C LEU A 170 4.61 -0.55 -6.82
N CYS A 171 3.78 0.47 -6.52
CA CYS A 171 2.64 0.83 -7.36
C CYS A 171 3.07 1.13 -8.80
N VAL A 172 4.14 1.90 -9.00
CA VAL A 172 4.71 2.17 -10.32
C VAL A 172 5.10 0.86 -11.00
N GLY A 173 5.87 0.01 -10.31
CA GLY A 173 6.32 -1.28 -10.83
C GLY A 173 5.18 -2.23 -11.20
N HIS A 174 4.10 -2.26 -10.44
CA HIS A 174 2.90 -3.03 -10.77
C HIS A 174 2.23 -2.50 -12.05
N CYS A 175 2.06 -1.17 -12.16
CA CYS A 175 1.41 -0.54 -13.30
C CYS A 175 2.17 -0.70 -14.63
N LEU A 176 3.47 -1.00 -14.60
CA LEU A 176 4.24 -1.32 -15.82
C LEU A 176 3.74 -2.56 -16.58
N THR A 177 2.90 -3.39 -15.96
CA THR A 177 2.23 -4.51 -16.64
C THR A 177 1.08 -4.06 -17.55
N VAL A 178 0.59 -2.84 -17.38
CA VAL A 178 -0.45 -2.25 -18.23
C VAL A 178 0.21 -1.65 -19.48
N GLY A 179 -0.24 -2.09 -20.65
CA GLY A 179 0.31 -1.69 -21.94
C GLY A 179 0.38 -0.16 -22.11
N GLY A 180 1.50 0.32 -22.65
CA GLY A 180 1.73 1.74 -22.91
C GLY A 180 2.10 2.59 -21.67
N THR A 181 2.04 2.04 -20.45
CA THR A 181 2.40 2.78 -19.22
C THR A 181 3.89 3.14 -19.20
N ALA A 182 4.78 2.20 -19.53
CA ALA A 182 6.22 2.48 -19.56
C ALA A 182 6.57 3.57 -20.59
N THR A 183 5.90 3.55 -21.74
CA THR A 183 6.03 4.56 -22.79
C THR A 183 5.45 5.92 -22.38
N SER A 184 4.31 5.96 -21.66
CA SER A 184 3.71 7.22 -21.18
C SER A 184 4.58 7.95 -20.15
N LEU A 185 5.49 7.22 -19.51
CA LEU A 185 6.48 7.75 -18.57
C LEU A 185 7.72 8.33 -19.25
N LEU A 186 7.87 8.22 -20.57
CA LEU A 186 8.95 8.90 -21.29
C LEU A 186 8.86 10.42 -21.07
N GLY A 187 10.03 11.05 -20.92
CA GLY A 187 10.14 12.49 -20.61
C GLY A 187 9.62 12.86 -19.22
N THR A 188 9.37 11.90 -18.32
CA THR A 188 9.17 12.18 -16.89
C THR A 188 10.47 11.98 -16.11
N ASP A 189 10.45 12.40 -14.84
CA ASP A 189 11.59 12.21 -13.94
C ASP A 189 11.66 10.81 -13.30
N VAL A 190 10.84 9.85 -13.75
CA VAL A 190 10.71 8.52 -13.13
C VAL A 190 12.05 7.80 -12.96
N VAL A 191 12.92 7.84 -13.99
CA VAL A 191 14.24 7.19 -13.96
C VAL A 191 15.12 7.85 -12.89
N ARG A 192 15.16 9.19 -12.85
CA ARG A 192 15.95 9.94 -11.88
C ARG A 192 15.46 9.70 -10.44
N LEU A 193 14.15 9.70 -10.25
CA LEU A 193 13.53 9.49 -8.94
C LEU A 193 13.79 8.08 -8.41
N LEU A 194 13.56 7.05 -9.23
CA LEU A 194 13.84 5.67 -8.83
C LEU A 194 15.34 5.43 -8.60
N LEU A 195 16.20 5.98 -9.46
CA LEU A 195 17.65 5.85 -9.31
C LEU A 195 18.15 6.50 -8.01
N ARG A 196 17.65 7.69 -7.66
CA ARG A 196 17.97 8.35 -6.38
C ARG A 196 17.66 7.44 -5.18
N HIS A 197 16.52 6.77 -5.19
CA HIS A 197 16.15 5.85 -4.10
C HIS A 197 16.92 4.54 -4.14
N ALA A 198 17.23 4.01 -5.34
CA ALA A 198 18.09 2.85 -5.51
C ALA A 198 19.54 3.12 -5.06
N ALA A 199 20.01 4.37 -5.15
CA ALA A 199 21.32 4.79 -4.69
C ALA A 199 21.37 5.10 -3.18
N GLY A 200 20.24 5.04 -2.47
CA GLY A 200 20.16 5.44 -1.06
C GLY A 200 20.88 4.52 -0.09
N ASP A 201 21.21 5.06 1.09
CA ASP A 201 21.99 4.40 2.14
C ASP A 201 21.26 3.19 2.79
N GLY A 202 22.04 2.36 3.49
CA GLY A 202 21.61 1.05 4.03
C GLY A 202 20.37 1.06 4.93
N GLU A 203 20.10 2.16 5.63
CA GLU A 203 18.94 2.35 6.52
C GLU A 203 17.59 2.26 5.78
N ARG A 204 17.59 2.36 4.43
CA ARG A 204 16.38 2.30 3.60
C ARG A 204 16.34 1.09 2.67
N ALA A 205 16.88 -0.04 3.12
CA ALA A 205 17.04 -1.26 2.31
C ALA A 205 15.79 -1.66 1.51
N ALA A 206 14.58 -1.64 2.12
CA ALA A 206 13.34 -2.02 1.42
C ALA A 206 12.94 -1.01 0.32
N VAL A 207 13.10 0.30 0.59
CA VAL A 207 12.81 1.33 -0.42
C VAL A 207 13.79 1.25 -1.58
N ARG A 208 15.07 1.04 -1.25
CA ARG A 208 16.15 0.87 -2.22
C ARG A 208 15.88 -0.31 -3.15
N GLU A 209 15.51 -1.45 -2.58
CA GLU A 209 15.18 -2.66 -3.32
C GLU A 209 13.94 -2.47 -4.20
N ASN A 210 12.85 -1.93 -3.66
CA ASN A 210 11.64 -1.66 -4.45
C ASN A 210 11.92 -0.71 -5.61
N ALA A 211 12.72 0.34 -5.38
CA ALA A 211 13.11 1.30 -6.41
C ALA A 211 14.00 0.67 -7.49
N ALA A 212 15.00 -0.13 -7.09
CA ALA A 212 15.90 -0.83 -8.00
C ALA A 212 15.15 -1.85 -8.87
N ILE A 213 14.29 -2.69 -8.27
CA ILE A 213 13.47 -3.67 -9.00
C ILE A 213 12.55 -2.95 -9.99
N THR A 214 11.89 -1.87 -9.53
CA THR A 214 10.98 -1.09 -10.39
C THR A 214 11.73 -0.43 -11.55
N LEU A 215 12.93 0.11 -11.30
CA LEU A 215 13.78 0.72 -12.32
C LEU A 215 14.26 -0.31 -13.35
N GLY A 216 14.71 -1.48 -12.89
CA GLY A 216 15.08 -2.59 -13.76
C GLY A 216 13.90 -3.00 -14.65
N LYS A 217 12.73 -3.22 -14.05
CA LYS A 217 11.50 -3.55 -14.79
C LYS A 217 11.12 -2.48 -15.81
N LEU A 218 11.22 -1.19 -15.46
CA LEU A 218 10.94 -0.08 -16.37
C LEU A 218 11.83 -0.12 -17.62
N CYS A 219 13.13 -0.32 -17.41
CA CYS A 219 14.11 -0.43 -18.49
C CYS A 219 13.92 -1.69 -19.35
N THR A 220 13.47 -2.79 -18.76
CA THR A 220 13.14 -4.02 -19.52
C THR A 220 11.91 -3.83 -20.39
N VAL A 221 10.85 -3.22 -19.85
CA VAL A 221 9.58 -3.02 -20.59
C VAL A 221 9.72 -1.94 -21.67
N GLU A 222 10.49 -0.89 -21.41
CA GLU A 222 10.71 0.23 -22.34
C GLU A 222 12.20 0.61 -22.36
N PRO A 223 12.98 0.02 -23.30
CA PRO A 223 14.44 0.21 -23.37
C PRO A 223 14.92 1.65 -23.57
N ARG A 224 14.06 2.56 -24.05
CA ARG A 224 14.43 3.99 -24.17
C ARG A 224 14.77 4.62 -22.82
N HIS A 225 14.25 4.10 -21.70
CA HIS A 225 14.65 4.55 -20.36
C HIS A 225 16.10 4.18 -20.01
N VAL A 226 16.70 3.18 -20.67
CA VAL A 226 18.12 2.82 -20.48
C VAL A 226 19.04 3.95 -20.93
N VAL A 227 18.67 4.71 -21.96
CA VAL A 227 19.45 5.88 -22.39
C VAL A 227 19.55 6.87 -21.25
N LYS A 228 18.41 7.19 -20.60
CA LYS A 228 18.41 8.10 -19.46
C LYS A 228 19.15 7.52 -18.26
N LEU A 229 19.05 6.21 -18.04
CA LEU A 229 19.78 5.54 -16.97
C LEU A 229 21.31 5.63 -17.17
N ARG A 230 21.79 5.49 -18.42
CA ARG A 230 23.21 5.64 -18.79
C ARG A 230 23.70 7.07 -18.60
N GLU A 231 22.92 8.06 -19.04
CA GLU A 231 23.24 9.48 -18.82
C GLU A 231 23.42 9.84 -17.34
N LEU A 232 22.74 9.11 -16.45
CA LEU A 232 22.83 9.30 -15.00
C LEU A 232 23.87 8.39 -14.34
N HIS A 233 24.70 7.69 -15.12
CA HIS A 233 25.67 6.69 -14.63
C HIS A 233 25.02 5.61 -13.74
N GLY A 234 23.72 5.33 -13.94
CA GLY A 234 22.92 4.53 -13.02
C GLY A 234 23.03 3.01 -13.22
N LEU A 235 23.74 2.54 -14.26
CA LEU A 235 23.90 1.11 -14.52
C LEU A 235 24.68 0.41 -13.39
N GLU A 236 25.73 1.04 -12.89
CA GLU A 236 26.57 0.49 -11.81
C GLU A 236 25.80 0.41 -10.48
N ILE A 237 25.01 1.45 -10.19
CA ILE A 237 24.13 1.52 -9.01
C ILE A 237 23.10 0.39 -9.06
N LEU A 238 22.43 0.24 -10.22
CA LEU A 238 21.41 -0.79 -10.40
C LEU A 238 22.01 -2.20 -10.25
N HIS A 239 23.15 -2.46 -10.90
CA HIS A 239 23.85 -3.74 -10.82
C HIS A 239 24.30 -4.09 -9.40
N SER A 240 24.79 -3.10 -8.64
CA SER A 240 25.17 -3.27 -7.24
C SER A 240 23.96 -3.61 -6.36
N CYS A 241 22.79 -3.01 -6.62
CA CYS A 241 21.56 -3.32 -5.91
C CYS A 241 21.05 -4.73 -6.20
N MET A 242 21.08 -5.18 -7.46
CA MET A 242 20.59 -6.50 -7.84
C MET A 242 21.44 -7.63 -7.24
N LYS A 243 22.78 -7.48 -7.23
CA LYS A 243 23.68 -8.43 -6.53
C LYS A 243 23.35 -8.57 -5.05
N LEU A 244 22.98 -7.47 -4.38
CA LEU A 244 22.58 -7.47 -2.97
C LEU A 244 21.23 -8.17 -2.73
N SER A 245 20.30 -8.09 -3.68
CA SER A 245 19.01 -8.80 -3.62
C SER A 245 19.19 -10.30 -3.83
N ASP A 246 20.02 -10.72 -4.79
CA ASP A 246 20.30 -12.14 -5.06
C ASP A 246 20.99 -12.83 -3.87
N LEU A 247 21.94 -12.14 -3.21
CA LEU A 247 22.60 -12.63 -1.99
C LEU A 247 21.62 -12.80 -0.82
N LYS A 248 20.62 -11.92 -0.69
CA LYS A 248 19.58 -11.99 0.34
C LYS A 248 18.55 -13.10 0.07
N GLN A 249 18.22 -13.34 -1.19
CA GLN A 249 17.33 -14.42 -1.58
C GLN A 249 17.98 -15.79 -1.28
N GLY A 250 19.25 -15.97 -1.65
CA GLY A 250 20.01 -17.17 -1.32
C GLY A 250 20.11 -17.46 0.18
N THR A 251 20.28 -16.41 1.02
CA THR A 251 20.30 -16.59 2.49
C THR A 251 18.93 -16.87 3.10
N LYS A 252 17.82 -16.37 2.53
CA LYS A 252 16.46 -16.76 2.94
C LYS A 252 16.16 -18.22 2.61
N ASP A 253 16.57 -18.67 1.42
CA ASP A 253 16.35 -20.04 0.97
C ASP A 253 17.17 -21.05 1.79
N LEU A 254 18.39 -20.67 2.21
CA LEU A 254 19.20 -21.43 3.18
C LEU A 254 18.55 -21.49 4.57
N LYS A 255 17.98 -20.40 5.07
CA LYS A 255 17.30 -20.38 6.38
C LYS A 255 15.99 -21.18 6.40
N ASN A 256 15.29 -21.27 5.27
CA ASN A 256 14.09 -22.08 5.13
C ASN A 256 14.42 -23.58 5.00
N LYS A 257 15.54 -23.94 4.37
CA LYS A 257 16.03 -25.34 4.31
C LYS A 257 16.53 -25.90 5.64
N VAL A 258 16.94 -25.06 6.58
CA VAL A 258 17.38 -25.47 7.94
C VAL A 258 16.19 -25.62 8.90
N LYS A 259 14.96 -25.26 8.48
CA LYS A 259 13.73 -25.37 9.28
C LYS A 259 12.76 -26.47 8.81
N THR A 260 13.19 -27.29 7.86
CA THR A 260 12.57 -28.57 7.47
C THR A 260 13.48 -29.70 7.89
#